data_AF-A0A941M0Y1-F1
#
_entry.id   AF-A0A941M0Y1-F1
#
_cell.length_a   1.000
_cell.length_b   1.000
_cell.length_c   1.000
_cell.angle_alpha   90.00
_cell.angle_beta   90.00
_cell.angle_gamma   90.00
#
_symmetry.space_group_name_H-M   'P 1'
#
loop_
_entity.id
_entity.type
_entity.pdbx_description
1 polymer ?
#
loop_
_entity_poly.entity_id
_entity_poly.type
_entity_poly.pdbx_seq_one_letter_code
_entity_poly.pdbx_strand_id
1 'polypeptide(L)'
;MQIFLPFLLLVMCFLGSQVQISWASTSEVEPIHIESDQMNYDMKQDTAEAVGSAWAIQGDKKIEADRFIVKFQENKLSSSSLDKASKSVQEIMATGHVHIISSTEEIIGTSAIYNINTQILIVFGDNILLTSPKGSVRAHKSLSYDQKTQKVIALGNVDVIAENYAMNAPKISVHFKKTAQAHPHNSQESLILNSLKAEGGVVLKSQNYISESNQANYSALTGIVDLIGNVKITDGKNIFEGPCGEYNEKTGKSRLVTCSSNQLKDERSRVPKGRVRALLYTTAKKIP
;
A
#
# COMPACT_ATOMS: atom_id res chain seq x y z
N MET A 1 7.88 24.32 27.42
CA MET A 1 7.87 22.84 27.39
C MET A 1 8.17 22.42 25.96
N GLN A 2 9.47 22.33 25.64
CA GLN A 2 10.00 21.96 24.33
C GLN A 2 10.24 20.46 24.32
N ILE A 3 9.57 19.71 23.47
CA ILE A 3 9.96 18.35 23.05
C ILE A 3 9.50 18.22 21.57
N PHE A 4 10.33 17.60 20.74
CA PHE A 4 10.22 17.34 19.28
C PHE A 4 11.04 18.26 18.34
N LEU A 5 12.37 18.22 18.47
CA LEU A 5 13.36 18.15 17.37
C LEU A 5 14.71 17.75 18.00
N PRO A 6 15.43 16.73 17.49
CA PRO A 6 16.33 16.95 16.36
C PRO A 6 16.45 15.74 15.40
N PHE A 7 16.36 15.96 14.09
CA PHE A 7 16.92 15.03 13.10
C PHE A 7 17.61 15.83 11.99
N LEU A 8 18.78 16.35 12.32
CA LEU A 8 19.74 16.91 11.39
C LEU A 8 21.11 16.28 11.67
N LEU A 9 21.61 15.56 10.66
CA LEU A 9 23.02 15.20 10.34
C LEU A 9 23.84 14.28 11.27
N LEU A 10 24.12 13.07 10.75
CA LEU A 10 25.40 12.34 10.86
C LEU A 10 25.56 11.55 9.54
N VAL A 11 26.25 12.07 8.52
CA VAL A 11 27.70 12.01 8.21
C VAL A 11 28.19 10.64 7.68
N MET A 12 28.76 10.75 6.48
CA MET A 12 29.62 9.84 5.70
C MET A 12 30.40 8.75 6.46
N CYS A 13 30.28 7.52 5.95
CA CYS A 13 31.31 6.53 5.61
C CYS A 13 30.53 5.49 4.79
N PHE A 14 30.85 5.16 3.54
CA PHE A 14 31.97 4.30 3.12
C PHE A 14 32.30 4.58 1.65
N LEU A 15 33.59 4.82 1.38
CA LEU A 15 34.20 4.57 0.06
C LEU A 15 34.60 3.10 0.00
N GLY A 16 34.33 2.46 -1.14
CA GLY A 16 35.13 1.34 -1.61
C GLY A 16 34.39 0.05 -1.95
N SER A 17 33.94 -0.07 -3.18
CA SER A 17 34.30 -1.20 -4.04
C SER A 17 34.03 -0.85 -5.50
N GLN A 18 35.06 -0.99 -6.33
CA GLN A 18 35.03 -0.77 -7.77
C GLN A 18 33.97 -1.68 -8.42
N VAL A 19 33.04 -1.10 -9.16
CA VAL A 19 32.32 -1.83 -10.20
C VAL A 19 32.62 -1.11 -11.51
N GLN A 20 33.28 -1.82 -12.43
CA GLN A 20 33.44 -1.36 -13.80
C GLN A 20 32.05 -1.37 -14.45
N ILE A 21 31.47 -0.19 -14.61
CA ILE A 21 30.23 -0.03 -15.37
C ILE A 21 30.62 0.12 -16.84
N SER A 22 30.25 -0.90 -17.63
CA SER A 22 30.22 -0.84 -19.09
C SER A 22 29.30 0.31 -19.52
N TRP A 23 29.83 1.23 -20.31
CA TRP A 23 29.13 2.39 -20.88
C TRP A 23 28.36 1.95 -22.12
N ALA A 24 27.25 1.26 -21.91
CA ALA A 24 26.26 1.05 -22.96
C ALA A 24 24.87 1.31 -22.35
N SER A 25 24.46 2.57 -22.39
CA SER A 25 23.12 3.00 -22.02
C SER A 25 22.12 2.60 -23.11
N THR A 26 21.50 1.44 -22.95
CA THR A 26 20.14 1.19 -23.41
C THR A 26 19.24 1.29 -22.18
N SER A 27 18.05 1.86 -22.30
CA SER A 27 17.03 1.76 -21.23
C SER A 27 16.58 0.30 -21.17
N GLU A 28 17.38 -0.55 -20.55
CA GLU A 28 17.15 -1.98 -20.47
C GLU A 28 15.97 -2.24 -19.55
N VAL A 29 14.89 -2.77 -20.14
CA VAL A 29 13.86 -3.46 -19.37
C VAL A 29 14.55 -4.65 -18.74
N GLU A 30 14.72 -4.62 -17.42
CA GLU A 30 15.36 -5.72 -16.70
C GLU A 30 14.61 -7.02 -16.98
N PRO A 31 15.30 -8.07 -17.46
CA PRO A 31 14.68 -9.34 -17.80
C PRO A 31 14.11 -10.01 -16.55
N ILE A 32 13.06 -10.81 -16.74
CA ILE A 32 12.50 -11.66 -15.69
C ILE A 32 13.23 -13.00 -15.73
N HIS A 33 13.97 -13.30 -14.68
CA HIS A 33 14.62 -14.59 -14.49
C HIS A 33 13.71 -15.50 -13.65
N ILE A 34 13.46 -16.73 -14.09
CA ILE A 34 12.66 -17.72 -13.35
C ILE A 34 13.46 -19.01 -13.22
N GLU A 35 13.52 -19.56 -12.01
CA GLU A 35 14.16 -20.83 -11.71
C GLU A 35 13.20 -21.74 -10.94
N SER A 36 13.27 -23.04 -11.20
CA SER A 36 12.40 -24.07 -10.60
C SER A 36 12.98 -25.46 -10.80
N ASP A 37 12.42 -26.45 -10.10
CA ASP A 37 12.80 -27.85 -10.27
C ASP A 37 12.42 -28.38 -11.67
N GLN A 38 11.27 -27.94 -12.19
CA GLN A 38 10.75 -28.35 -13.49
C GLN A 38 10.16 -27.16 -14.24
N MET A 39 10.30 -27.19 -15.57
CA MET A 39 9.68 -26.20 -16.46
C MET A 39 9.07 -26.90 -17.69
N ASN A 40 7.84 -26.53 -18.03
CA ASN A 40 7.13 -26.99 -19.20
C ASN A 40 6.67 -25.79 -20.05
N TYR A 41 6.68 -25.92 -21.38
CA TYR A 41 6.21 -24.90 -22.29
C TYR A 41 5.14 -25.48 -23.24
N ASP A 42 3.93 -24.92 -23.19
CA ASP A 42 2.84 -25.28 -24.10
C ASP A 42 2.79 -24.28 -25.26
N MET A 43 3.27 -24.73 -26.43
CA MET A 43 3.27 -23.96 -27.67
C MET A 43 1.88 -23.64 -28.23
N LYS A 44 0.85 -24.41 -27.85
CA LYS A 44 -0.52 -24.20 -28.34
C LYS A 44 -1.27 -23.19 -27.48
N GLN A 45 -0.97 -23.16 -26.19
CA GLN A 45 -1.60 -22.25 -25.22
C GLN A 45 -0.79 -20.98 -24.97
N ASP A 46 0.45 -20.91 -25.47
CA ASP A 46 1.37 -19.81 -25.22
C ASP A 46 1.61 -19.58 -23.73
N THR A 47 1.87 -20.68 -23.03
CA THR A 47 2.13 -20.68 -21.60
C THR A 47 3.41 -21.42 -21.24
N ALA A 48 4.17 -20.87 -20.29
CA ALA A 48 5.20 -21.60 -19.58
C ALA A 48 4.74 -21.87 -18.15
N GLU A 49 5.06 -23.05 -17.63
CA GLU A 49 4.75 -23.49 -16.28
C GLU A 49 6.06 -23.88 -15.59
N ALA A 50 6.33 -23.26 -14.44
CA ALA A 50 7.49 -23.55 -13.60
C ALA A 50 6.99 -24.09 -12.26
N VAL A 51 7.47 -25.25 -11.81
CA VAL A 51 6.98 -25.94 -10.60
C VAL A 51 8.14 -26.44 -9.76
N GLY A 52 7.96 -26.40 -8.43
CA GLY A 52 8.91 -26.93 -7.45
C GLY A 52 9.92 -25.87 -7.04
N SER A 53 9.84 -25.47 -5.77
CA SER A 53 10.71 -24.44 -5.13
C SER A 53 10.98 -23.23 -6.03
N ALA A 54 9.95 -22.77 -6.73
CA ALA A 54 10.13 -21.85 -7.84
C ALA A 54 10.33 -20.42 -7.32
N TRP A 55 11.17 -19.66 -8.02
CA TRP A 55 11.29 -18.24 -7.77
C TRP A 55 11.51 -17.45 -9.06
N ALA A 56 11.16 -16.16 -9.02
CA ALA A 56 11.44 -15.23 -10.10
C ALA A 56 12.06 -13.93 -9.57
N ILE A 57 12.98 -13.35 -10.33
CA ILE A 57 13.64 -12.07 -10.03
C ILE A 57 13.50 -11.11 -11.21
N GLN A 58 13.21 -9.85 -10.92
CA GLN A 58 13.29 -8.73 -11.85
C GLN A 58 13.82 -7.51 -11.10
N GLY A 59 15.04 -7.08 -11.43
CA GLY A 59 15.70 -5.97 -10.73
C GLY A 59 15.91 -6.26 -9.25
N ASP A 60 15.41 -5.36 -8.41
CA ASP A 60 15.46 -5.47 -6.94
C ASP A 60 14.31 -6.31 -6.34
N LYS A 61 13.46 -6.93 -7.18
CA LYS A 61 12.26 -7.64 -6.75
C LYS A 61 12.44 -9.14 -6.93
N LYS A 62 12.05 -9.90 -5.90
CA LYS A 62 11.97 -11.35 -5.92
C LYS A 62 10.56 -11.80 -5.58
N ILE A 63 10.10 -12.88 -6.21
CA ILE A 63 8.90 -13.61 -5.82
C ILE A 63 9.23 -15.09 -5.71
N GLU A 64 8.84 -15.71 -4.61
CA GLU A 64 8.93 -17.15 -4.36
C GLU A 64 7.53 -17.74 -4.36
N ALA A 65 7.38 -18.95 -4.91
CA ALA A 65 6.11 -19.68 -4.94
C ALA A 65 6.32 -21.18 -5.23
N ASP A 66 5.29 -21.99 -4.99
CA ASP A 66 5.33 -23.41 -5.37
C ASP A 66 5.26 -23.59 -6.91
N ARG A 67 4.60 -22.65 -7.59
CA ARG A 67 4.33 -22.71 -9.03
C ARG A 67 4.15 -21.33 -9.66
N PHE A 68 4.71 -21.15 -10.85
CA PHE A 68 4.40 -20.05 -11.76
C PHE A 68 3.72 -20.53 -13.05
N ILE A 69 2.75 -19.75 -13.54
CA ILE A 69 2.30 -19.78 -14.93
C ILE A 69 2.62 -18.43 -15.56
N VAL A 70 3.36 -18.46 -16.66
CA VAL A 70 3.64 -17.30 -17.51
C VAL A 70 2.80 -17.40 -18.77
N LYS A 71 1.96 -16.41 -19.04
CA LYS A 71 1.23 -16.28 -20.30
C LYS A 71 1.96 -15.33 -21.22
N PHE A 72 2.12 -15.75 -22.46
CA PHE A 72 2.73 -14.95 -23.50
C PHE A 72 1.69 -14.37 -24.46
N GLN A 73 2.07 -13.29 -25.13
CA GLN A 73 1.31 -12.66 -26.21
C GLN A 73 2.22 -12.37 -27.39
N GLU A 74 1.67 -12.37 -28.59
CA GLU A 74 2.40 -11.99 -29.80
C GLU A 74 2.98 -10.57 -29.69
N ASN A 75 4.20 -10.40 -30.21
CA ASN A 75 4.84 -9.10 -30.29
C ASN A 75 4.34 -8.35 -31.54
N LYS A 76 3.32 -7.51 -31.36
CA LYS A 76 2.72 -6.74 -32.47
C LYS A 76 3.57 -5.57 -32.97
N LEU A 77 4.71 -5.28 -32.34
CA LEU A 77 5.52 -4.08 -32.59
C LEU A 77 6.84 -4.34 -33.31
N SER A 78 7.22 -5.60 -33.58
CA SER A 78 8.50 -5.88 -34.24
C SER A 78 8.39 -6.09 -35.75
N SER A 79 9.27 -5.42 -36.50
CA SER A 79 9.38 -5.46 -37.96
C SER A 79 10.32 -6.56 -38.47
N SER A 80 11.07 -7.24 -37.59
CA SER A 80 11.99 -8.33 -37.95
C SER A 80 11.31 -9.71 -37.82
N SER A 81 11.59 -10.61 -38.76
CA SER A 81 10.98 -11.95 -38.82
C SER A 81 11.35 -12.86 -37.63
N LEU A 82 12.48 -12.62 -36.96
CA LEU A 82 12.90 -13.35 -35.75
C LEU A 82 12.29 -12.77 -34.46
N ASP A 83 12.05 -11.46 -34.42
CA ASP A 83 11.43 -10.81 -33.26
C ASP A 83 9.90 -10.97 -33.25
N LYS A 84 9.28 -11.18 -34.41
CA LYS A 84 7.87 -11.62 -34.49
C LYS A 84 7.65 -13.01 -33.90
N ALA A 85 8.67 -13.87 -33.95
CA ALA A 85 8.63 -15.19 -33.30
C ALA A 85 8.84 -15.10 -31.78
N SER A 86 9.42 -13.99 -31.29
CA SER A 86 9.67 -13.74 -29.88
C SER A 86 8.40 -13.21 -29.21
N LYS A 87 7.71 -14.08 -28.47
CA LYS A 87 6.50 -13.69 -27.72
C LYS A 87 6.89 -12.85 -26.49
N SER A 88 6.07 -11.86 -26.17
CA SER A 88 6.26 -11.02 -24.99
C SER A 88 5.47 -11.58 -23.81
N VAL A 89 5.98 -11.41 -22.59
CA VAL A 89 5.24 -11.82 -21.38
C VAL A 89 4.06 -10.88 -21.17
N GLN A 90 2.85 -11.45 -21.06
CA GLN A 90 1.61 -10.71 -20.81
C GLN A 90 1.26 -10.73 -19.32
N GLU A 91 1.38 -11.89 -18.68
CA GLU A 91 0.91 -12.12 -17.31
C GLU A 91 1.74 -13.20 -16.64
N ILE A 92 2.00 -13.03 -15.34
CA ILE A 92 2.65 -14.01 -14.48
C ILE A 92 1.70 -14.30 -13.33
N MET A 93 1.40 -15.58 -13.11
CA MET A 93 0.57 -16.07 -12.02
C MET A 93 1.44 -16.92 -11.10
N ALA A 94 1.48 -16.60 -9.81
CA ALA A 94 2.18 -17.35 -8.79
C ALA A 94 1.17 -18.00 -7.84
N THR A 95 1.37 -19.26 -7.47
CA THR A 95 0.45 -19.99 -6.57
C THR A 95 1.21 -20.86 -5.59
N GLY A 96 0.75 -20.88 -4.33
CA GLY A 96 1.35 -21.65 -3.26
C GLY A 96 2.51 -20.90 -2.60
N HIS A 97 2.43 -20.71 -1.28
CA HIS A 97 3.44 -20.02 -0.46
C HIS A 97 4.04 -18.75 -1.10
N VAL A 98 3.19 -17.87 -1.64
CA VAL A 98 3.69 -16.69 -2.34
C VAL A 98 4.36 -15.73 -1.37
N HIS A 99 5.63 -15.43 -1.61
CA HIS A 99 6.41 -14.45 -0.87
C HIS A 99 7.09 -13.49 -1.85
N ILE A 100 6.66 -12.23 -1.82
CA ILE A 100 7.21 -11.15 -2.64
C ILE A 100 8.14 -10.33 -1.77
N ILE A 101 9.36 -10.09 -2.24
CA ILE A 101 10.43 -9.40 -1.52
C ILE A 101 10.90 -8.24 -2.40
N SER A 102 10.98 -7.05 -1.82
CA SER A 102 11.63 -5.87 -2.40
C SER A 102 12.75 -5.40 -1.47
N SER A 103 13.39 -4.28 -1.82
CA SER A 103 14.37 -3.62 -0.96
C SER A 103 13.80 -3.11 0.38
N THR A 104 12.50 -2.83 0.47
CA THR A 104 11.87 -2.22 1.66
C THR A 104 10.61 -2.90 2.16
N GLU A 105 10.05 -3.85 1.40
CA GLU A 105 8.80 -4.53 1.75
C GLU A 105 8.89 -6.03 1.51
N GLU A 106 8.12 -6.75 2.31
CA GLU A 106 7.80 -8.16 2.08
C GLU A 106 6.28 -8.34 2.07
N ILE A 107 5.77 -9.19 1.17
CA ILE A 107 4.35 -9.53 1.08
C ILE A 107 4.22 -11.05 1.03
N ILE A 108 3.48 -11.61 1.98
CA ILE A 108 3.14 -13.04 2.04
C ILE A 108 1.66 -13.21 1.66
N GLY A 109 1.36 -14.20 0.82
CA GLY A 109 0.00 -14.54 0.40
C GLY A 109 -0.13 -15.96 -0.16
N THR A 110 -1.32 -16.31 -0.64
CA THR A 110 -1.60 -17.64 -1.20
C THR A 110 -1.32 -17.69 -2.70
N SER A 111 -1.67 -16.63 -3.42
CA SER A 111 -1.42 -16.51 -4.86
C SER A 111 -1.22 -15.04 -5.25
N ALA A 112 -0.56 -14.82 -6.39
CA ALA A 112 -0.41 -13.50 -6.97
C ALA A 112 -0.58 -13.53 -8.49
N ILE A 113 -1.09 -12.44 -9.05
CA ILE A 113 -1.17 -12.22 -10.49
C ILE A 113 -0.54 -10.87 -10.78
N TYR A 114 0.42 -10.84 -11.70
CA TYR A 114 0.97 -9.61 -12.24
C TYR A 114 0.71 -9.55 -13.75
N ASN A 115 -0.04 -8.55 -14.18
CA ASN A 115 -0.33 -8.32 -15.58
C ASN A 115 0.55 -7.18 -16.12
N ILE A 116 1.48 -7.51 -17.02
CA ILE A 116 2.54 -6.60 -17.49
C ILE A 116 1.93 -5.43 -18.28
N ASN A 117 0.89 -5.69 -19.07
CA ASN A 117 0.25 -4.66 -19.91
C ASN A 117 -0.47 -3.60 -19.07
N THR A 118 -1.23 -4.04 -18.06
CA THR A 118 -1.97 -3.14 -17.16
C THR A 118 -1.09 -2.59 -16.04
N GLN A 119 0.02 -3.27 -15.72
CA GLN A 119 0.90 -3.03 -14.59
C GLN A 119 0.16 -3.11 -13.24
N ILE A 120 -0.71 -4.10 -13.12
CA ILE A 120 -1.48 -4.38 -11.90
C ILE A 120 -0.97 -5.67 -11.29
N LEU A 121 -0.49 -5.58 -10.05
CA LEU A 121 -0.22 -6.72 -9.17
C LEU A 121 -1.42 -6.93 -8.26
N ILE A 122 -1.88 -8.17 -8.11
CA ILE A 122 -2.89 -8.55 -7.11
C ILE A 122 -2.40 -9.78 -6.37
N VAL A 123 -2.30 -9.66 -5.05
CA VAL A 123 -2.05 -10.78 -4.12
C VAL A 123 -3.38 -11.19 -3.50
N PHE A 124 -3.63 -12.49 -3.43
CA PHE A 124 -4.82 -13.10 -2.85
C PHE A 124 -4.45 -14.00 -1.68
N GLY A 125 -5.37 -14.12 -0.73
CA GLY A 125 -5.23 -14.98 0.44
C GLY A 125 -6.22 -14.61 1.53
N ASP A 126 -6.44 -15.57 2.44
CA ASP A 126 -7.20 -15.38 3.67
C ASP A 126 -6.34 -14.76 4.79
N ASN A 127 -5.03 -14.73 4.63
CA ASN A 127 -4.08 -14.05 5.52
C ASN A 127 -2.90 -13.47 4.71
N ILE A 128 -3.15 -12.34 4.04
CA ILE A 128 -2.11 -11.58 3.34
C ILE A 128 -1.41 -10.70 4.37
N LEU A 129 -0.09 -10.76 4.44
CA LEU A 129 0.72 -9.93 5.32
C LEU A 129 1.73 -9.12 4.51
N LEU A 130 1.59 -7.80 4.54
CA LEU A 130 2.62 -6.87 4.08
C LEU A 130 3.39 -6.35 5.29
N THR A 131 4.71 -6.40 5.23
CA THR A 131 5.62 -5.87 6.26
C THR A 131 6.55 -4.83 5.64
N SER A 132 6.79 -3.74 6.35
CA SER A 132 7.72 -2.66 5.97
C SER A 132 8.37 -2.05 7.23
N PRO A 133 9.43 -1.23 7.10
CA PRO A 133 10.00 -0.49 8.23
C PRO A 133 9.00 0.42 8.97
N LYS A 134 7.91 0.83 8.30
CA LYS A 134 6.89 1.74 8.87
C LYS A 134 5.76 1.00 9.58
N GLY A 135 5.71 -0.33 9.51
CA GLY A 135 4.66 -1.15 10.07
C GLY A 135 4.18 -2.25 9.14
N SER A 136 3.04 -2.84 9.49
CA SER A 136 2.46 -4.00 8.80
C SER A 136 0.99 -3.77 8.41
N VAL A 137 0.58 -4.41 7.32
CA VAL A 137 -0.82 -4.48 6.88
C VAL A 137 -1.22 -5.95 6.74
N ARG A 138 -2.32 -6.34 7.38
CA ARG A 138 -2.95 -7.65 7.21
C ARG A 138 -4.29 -7.49 6.49
N ALA A 139 -4.54 -8.33 5.48
CA ALA A 139 -5.79 -8.35 4.74
C ALA A 139 -6.24 -9.80 4.52
N HIS A 140 -7.55 -10.04 4.47
CA HIS A 140 -8.14 -11.38 4.44
C HIS A 140 -8.87 -11.69 3.12
N LYS A 141 -8.58 -10.94 2.05
CA LYS A 141 -9.14 -11.21 0.72
C LYS A 141 -8.14 -10.91 -0.40
N SER A 142 -7.70 -9.66 -0.49
CA SER A 142 -6.78 -9.26 -1.56
C SER A 142 -6.01 -7.99 -1.20
N LEU A 143 -4.83 -7.87 -1.76
CA LEU A 143 -4.02 -6.65 -1.80
C LEU A 143 -3.63 -6.39 -3.26
N SER A 144 -4.11 -5.29 -3.85
CA SER A 144 -3.74 -4.90 -5.21
C SER A 144 -2.92 -3.63 -5.25
N TYR A 145 -2.03 -3.54 -6.24
CA TYR A 145 -1.24 -2.36 -6.56
C TYR A 145 -1.27 -2.09 -8.07
N ASP A 146 -1.85 -0.96 -8.45
CA ASP A 146 -1.80 -0.41 -9.80
C ASP A 146 -0.61 0.55 -9.90
N GLN A 147 0.42 0.14 -10.64
CA GLN A 147 1.64 0.92 -10.79
C GLN A 147 1.45 2.15 -11.68
N LYS A 148 0.50 2.15 -12.61
CA LYS A 148 0.25 3.33 -13.46
C LYS A 148 -0.35 4.46 -12.65
N THR A 149 -1.33 4.11 -11.82
CA THR A 149 -2.05 5.08 -10.98
C THR A 149 -1.50 5.20 -9.57
N GLN A 150 -0.47 4.42 -9.21
CA GLN A 150 0.15 4.46 -7.89
C GLN A 150 -0.85 4.19 -6.76
N LYS A 151 -1.81 3.31 -7.03
CA LYS A 151 -2.96 3.06 -6.14
C LYS A 151 -2.88 1.65 -5.56
N VAL A 152 -3.01 1.56 -4.24
CA VAL A 152 -3.10 0.31 -3.50
C VAL A 152 -4.52 0.13 -2.95
N ILE A 153 -5.06 -1.09 -3.03
CA ILE A 153 -6.34 -1.45 -2.43
C ILE A 153 -6.18 -2.74 -1.62
N ALA A 154 -6.48 -2.68 -0.34
CA ALA A 154 -6.57 -3.83 0.55
C ALA A 154 -8.04 -4.12 0.87
N LEU A 155 -8.44 -5.40 0.83
CA LEU A 155 -9.80 -5.86 1.08
C LEU A 155 -9.82 -7.02 2.07
N GLY A 156 -10.93 -7.11 2.81
CA GLY A 156 -11.21 -8.21 3.72
C GLY A 156 -10.68 -7.90 5.12
N ASN A 157 -11.44 -7.10 5.87
CA ASN A 157 -11.17 -6.75 7.26
C ASN A 157 -9.70 -6.36 7.52
N VAL A 158 -9.27 -5.28 6.90
CA VAL A 158 -7.86 -4.88 6.84
C VAL A 158 -7.43 -4.32 8.19
N ASP A 159 -6.37 -4.90 8.75
CA ASP A 159 -5.68 -4.41 9.94
C ASP A 159 -4.37 -3.72 9.54
N VAL A 160 -4.16 -2.51 10.02
CA VAL A 160 -2.93 -1.73 9.86
C VAL A 160 -2.34 -1.51 11.23
N ILE A 161 -1.05 -1.83 11.38
CA ILE A 161 -0.27 -1.56 12.59
C ILE A 161 0.91 -0.69 12.18
N ALA A 162 0.98 0.52 12.71
CA ALA A 162 2.09 1.44 12.57
C ALA A 162 2.66 1.80 13.95
N GLU A 163 3.75 2.56 13.99
CA GLU A 163 4.45 2.92 15.25
C GLU A 163 3.51 3.52 16.31
N ASN A 164 2.62 4.43 15.92
CA ASN A 164 1.82 5.23 16.85
C ASN A 164 0.30 4.99 16.76
N TYR A 165 -0.14 4.11 15.86
CA TYR A 165 -1.56 3.82 15.72
C TYR A 165 -1.81 2.42 15.14
N ALA A 166 -2.98 1.89 15.44
CA ALA A 166 -3.59 0.76 14.76
C ALA A 166 -4.90 1.20 14.10
N MET A 167 -5.22 0.64 12.94
CA MET A 167 -6.47 0.90 12.23
C MET A 167 -7.06 -0.41 11.73
N ASN A 168 -8.38 -0.56 11.87
CA ASN A 168 -9.15 -1.63 11.25
C ASN A 168 -10.23 -1.03 10.34
N ALA A 169 -10.39 -1.60 9.15
CA ALA A 169 -11.52 -1.30 8.26
C ALA A 169 -11.74 -2.42 7.21
N PRO A 170 -12.98 -2.71 6.77
CA PRO A 170 -13.24 -3.69 5.71
C PRO A 170 -12.49 -3.46 4.40
N LYS A 171 -12.22 -2.20 4.06
CA LYS A 171 -11.49 -1.80 2.86
C LYS A 171 -10.62 -0.57 3.14
N ILE A 172 -9.39 -0.60 2.64
CA ILE A 172 -8.48 0.55 2.63
C ILE A 172 -7.97 0.77 1.21
N SER A 173 -8.02 2.01 0.74
CA SER A 173 -7.44 2.46 -0.52
C SER A 173 -6.41 3.54 -0.26
N VAL A 174 -5.22 3.40 -0.83
CA VAL A 174 -4.12 4.36 -0.69
C VAL A 174 -3.70 4.81 -2.08
N HIS A 175 -3.39 6.09 -2.22
CA HIS A 175 -2.81 6.66 -3.43
C HIS A 175 -1.46 7.27 -3.05
N PHE A 176 -0.43 6.92 -3.79
CA PHE A 176 0.91 7.46 -3.66
C PHE A 176 1.22 8.45 -4.77
N LYS A 177 2.26 9.25 -4.57
CA LYS A 177 2.92 10.04 -5.61
C LYS A 177 4.35 9.56 -5.75
N LYS A 178 4.82 9.43 -6.98
CA LYS A 178 6.25 9.24 -7.26
C LYS A 178 6.97 10.55 -6.93
N THR A 179 8.12 10.44 -6.27
CA THR A 179 9.07 11.55 -6.15
C THR A 179 10.27 11.23 -7.01
N ALA A 180 10.70 12.17 -7.85
CA ALA A 180 11.97 12.04 -8.53
C ALA A 180 13.09 12.18 -7.48
N GLN A 181 13.88 11.12 -7.26
CA GLN A 181 15.17 11.29 -6.62
C GLN A 181 16.16 11.80 -7.68
N ALA A 182 16.78 12.93 -7.36
CA ALA A 182 17.82 13.54 -8.19
C ALA A 182 19.11 12.72 -8.07
N HIS A 183 19.41 11.87 -9.05
CA HIS A 183 20.77 11.60 -9.58
C HIS A 183 20.70 10.70 -10.84
N PRO A 184 21.56 10.89 -11.86
CA PRO A 184 21.42 10.23 -13.17
C PRO A 184 21.76 8.74 -13.24
N HIS A 185 22.14 8.10 -12.12
CA HIS A 185 22.72 6.74 -12.14
C HIS A 185 22.21 5.78 -11.05
N ASN A 186 21.27 6.19 -10.21
CA ASN A 186 20.55 5.32 -9.28
C ASN A 186 19.21 5.97 -8.94
N SER A 187 18.27 5.92 -9.88
CA SER A 187 16.91 6.41 -9.65
C SER A 187 16.09 5.34 -8.93
N GLN A 188 16.29 5.19 -7.62
CA GLN A 188 15.26 4.54 -6.81
C GLN A 188 14.06 5.48 -6.76
N GLU A 189 13.02 5.13 -7.51
CA GLU A 189 11.72 5.80 -7.43
C GLU A 189 11.18 5.65 -6.01
N SER A 190 11.15 6.74 -5.24
CA SER A 190 10.49 6.71 -3.92
C SER A 190 9.02 7.11 -4.04
N LEU A 191 8.16 6.36 -3.35
CA LEU A 191 6.74 6.64 -3.22
C LEU A 191 6.47 7.40 -1.93
N ILE A 192 5.70 8.48 -2.04
CA ILE A 192 5.20 9.23 -0.87
C ILE A 192 3.69 9.13 -0.81
N LEU A 193 3.15 9.03 0.40
CA LEU A 193 1.71 9.00 0.64
C LEU A 193 1.07 10.29 0.10
N ASN A 194 0.02 10.16 -0.70
CA ASN A 194 -0.77 11.30 -1.19
C ASN A 194 -2.15 11.36 -0.52
N SER A 195 -2.85 10.22 -0.45
CA SER A 195 -4.15 10.13 0.21
C SER A 195 -4.48 8.72 0.65
N LEU A 196 -5.32 8.59 1.67
CA LEU A 196 -5.85 7.33 2.17
C LEU A 196 -7.37 7.42 2.33
N LYS A 197 -8.08 6.34 2.03
CA LYS A 197 -9.52 6.17 2.26
C LYS A 197 -9.77 4.81 2.92
N ALA A 198 -10.34 4.80 4.13
CA ALA A 198 -10.80 3.60 4.82
C ALA A 198 -12.34 3.59 4.85
N GLU A 199 -12.96 2.44 4.59
CA GLU A 199 -14.41 2.33 4.33
C GLU A 199 -15.01 1.10 5.01
N GLY A 200 -16.29 1.21 5.41
CA GLY A 200 -17.11 0.08 5.84
C GLY A 200 -17.25 -0.08 7.36
N GLY A 201 -16.90 0.96 8.12
CA GLY A 201 -16.69 0.87 9.56
C GLY A 201 -15.20 0.91 9.85
N VAL A 202 -14.74 2.05 10.33
CA VAL A 202 -13.33 2.34 10.58
C VAL A 202 -13.15 2.52 12.07
N VAL A 203 -12.20 1.78 12.63
CA VAL A 203 -11.74 1.96 14.00
C VAL A 203 -10.27 2.33 13.94
N LEU A 204 -9.91 3.48 14.48
CA LEU A 204 -8.52 3.90 14.65
C LEU A 204 -8.23 4.02 16.14
N LYS A 205 -7.17 3.37 16.58
CA LYS A 205 -6.66 3.41 17.95
C LYS A 205 -5.29 4.04 17.95
N SER A 206 -5.14 5.13 18.69
CA SER A 206 -3.85 5.73 19.01
C SER A 206 -3.48 5.41 20.47
N GLN A 207 -2.39 6.00 20.97
CA GLN A 207 -2.00 5.88 22.38
C GLN A 207 -3.05 6.47 23.34
N ASN A 208 -3.72 7.55 22.94
CA ASN A 208 -4.56 8.34 23.85
C ASN A 208 -6.06 8.20 23.58
N TYR A 209 -6.45 7.90 22.34
CA TYR A 209 -7.86 7.87 21.96
C TYR A 209 -8.18 6.75 20.97
N ILE A 210 -9.47 6.40 20.95
CA ILE A 210 -10.09 5.53 19.95
C ILE A 210 -11.09 6.36 19.17
N SER A 211 -11.05 6.30 17.84
CA SER A 211 -12.05 6.92 16.97
C SER A 211 -12.73 5.88 16.09
N GLU A 212 -14.05 5.94 16.05
CA GLU A 212 -14.94 5.06 15.27
C GLU A 212 -15.71 5.93 14.26
N SER A 213 -15.90 5.45 13.03
CA SER A 213 -16.70 6.12 11.98
C SER A 213 -17.09 5.14 10.86
N ASN A 214 -17.97 5.53 9.93
CA ASN A 214 -18.26 4.70 8.75
C ASN A 214 -17.13 4.74 7.72
N GLN A 215 -16.48 5.90 7.58
CA GLN A 215 -15.41 6.16 6.62
C GLN A 215 -14.41 7.15 7.20
N ALA A 216 -13.13 6.98 6.88
CA ALA A 216 -12.07 7.94 7.17
C ALA A 216 -11.29 8.30 5.89
N ASN A 217 -11.11 9.59 5.62
CA ASN A 217 -10.28 10.08 4.51
C ASN A 217 -9.08 10.85 5.06
N TYR A 218 -7.92 10.67 4.44
CA TYR A 218 -6.73 11.47 4.71
C TYR A 218 -6.16 12.05 3.43
N SER A 219 -5.69 13.30 3.51
CA SER A 219 -4.98 14.01 2.44
C SER A 219 -3.65 14.51 2.97
N ALA A 220 -2.55 13.99 2.42
CA ALA A 220 -1.19 14.42 2.80
C ALA A 220 -0.92 15.87 2.39
N LEU A 221 -1.54 16.34 1.29
CA LEU A 221 -1.41 17.72 0.83
C LEU A 221 -1.90 18.72 1.88
N THR A 222 -3.08 18.46 2.45
CA THR A 222 -3.71 19.35 3.44
C THR A 222 -3.33 19.00 4.87
N GLY A 223 -2.94 17.75 5.14
CA GLY A 223 -2.75 17.21 6.49
C GLY A 223 -4.07 17.05 7.25
N ILE A 224 -5.17 16.82 6.52
CA ILE A 224 -6.52 16.72 7.11
C ILE A 224 -6.98 15.27 7.09
N VAL A 225 -7.51 14.82 8.23
CA VAL A 225 -8.28 13.59 8.40
C VAL A 225 -9.76 13.96 8.55
N ASP A 226 -10.61 13.42 7.69
CA ASP A 226 -12.06 13.52 7.77
C ASP A 226 -12.65 12.17 8.22
N LEU A 227 -13.35 12.16 9.35
CA LEU A 227 -14.19 11.05 9.81
C LEU A 227 -15.63 11.32 9.40
N ILE A 228 -16.27 10.38 8.71
CA ILE A 228 -17.58 10.56 8.10
C ILE A 228 -18.54 9.46 8.56
N GLY A 229 -19.69 9.89 9.08
CA GLY A 229 -20.79 9.03 9.50
C GLY A 229 -20.53 8.37 10.85
N ASN A 230 -21.50 8.47 11.76
CA ASN A 230 -21.50 7.82 13.07
C ASN A 230 -20.17 8.00 13.84
N VAL A 231 -19.63 9.22 13.86
CA VAL A 231 -18.34 9.50 14.47
C VAL A 231 -18.47 9.41 15.98
N LYS A 232 -17.60 8.61 16.60
CA LYS A 232 -17.42 8.53 18.05
C LYS A 232 -15.95 8.52 18.39
N ILE A 233 -15.53 9.43 19.26
CA ILE A 233 -14.15 9.54 19.74
C ILE A 233 -14.17 9.33 21.25
N THR A 234 -13.39 8.36 21.72
CA THR A 234 -13.22 8.04 23.14
C THR A 234 -11.82 8.44 23.56
N ASP A 235 -11.70 9.40 24.48
CA ASP A 235 -10.44 9.90 25.05
C ASP A 235 -10.49 9.73 26.58
N GLY A 236 -9.85 8.66 27.06
CA GLY A 236 -10.00 8.20 28.44
C GLY A 236 -11.47 7.91 28.78
N LYS A 237 -12.05 8.72 29.68
CA LYS A 237 -13.48 8.64 30.04
C LYS A 237 -14.37 9.54 29.18
N ASN A 238 -13.77 10.50 28.47
CA ASN A 238 -14.53 11.46 27.68
C ASN A 238 -14.98 10.82 26.37
N ILE A 239 -16.21 11.12 25.96
CA ILE A 239 -16.80 10.62 24.72
C ILE A 239 -17.29 11.82 23.91
N PHE A 240 -16.92 11.87 22.65
CA PHE A 240 -17.35 12.88 21.69
C PHE A 240 -18.06 12.20 20.53
N GLU A 241 -19.26 12.64 20.19
CA GLU A 241 -20.09 12.03 19.15
C GLU A 241 -20.60 13.07 18.16
N GLY A 242 -20.61 12.73 16.88
CA GLY A 242 -21.11 13.62 15.83
C GLY A 242 -21.31 12.92 14.49
N PRO A 243 -21.96 13.61 13.53
CA PRO A 243 -22.12 13.05 12.19
C PRO A 243 -20.80 13.04 11.41
N CYS A 244 -19.92 14.02 11.61
CA CYS A 244 -18.59 14.10 11.03
C CYS A 244 -17.57 14.65 12.04
N GLY A 245 -16.29 14.34 11.82
CA GLY A 245 -15.15 14.87 12.57
C GLY A 245 -14.02 15.25 11.63
N GLU A 246 -13.28 16.29 11.96
CA GLU A 246 -12.11 16.74 11.22
C GLU A 246 -10.93 16.85 12.19
N TYR A 247 -9.78 16.37 11.77
CA TYR A 247 -8.51 16.55 12.46
C TYR A 247 -7.47 17.12 11.48
N ASN A 248 -6.79 18.19 11.89
CA ASN A 248 -5.71 18.78 11.13
C ASN A 248 -4.37 18.43 11.81
N GLU A 249 -3.62 17.53 11.18
CA GLU A 249 -2.33 17.02 11.65
C GLU A 249 -1.27 18.12 11.78
N LYS A 250 -1.29 19.11 10.88
CA LYS A 250 -0.31 20.21 10.88
C LYS A 250 -0.48 21.16 12.07
N THR A 251 -1.70 21.29 12.57
CA THR A 251 -2.04 22.23 13.66
C THR A 251 -2.40 21.53 14.97
N GLY A 252 -2.62 20.21 14.95
CA GLY A 252 -3.12 19.43 16.09
C GLY A 252 -4.56 19.74 16.47
N LYS A 253 -5.34 20.45 15.64
CA LYS A 253 -6.71 20.86 15.96
C LYS A 253 -7.73 19.82 15.49
N SER A 254 -8.66 19.47 16.38
CA SER A 254 -9.80 18.60 16.10
C SER A 254 -11.12 19.36 16.22
N ARG A 255 -12.12 19.02 15.40
CA ARG A 255 -13.48 19.52 15.53
C ARG A 255 -14.51 18.47 15.12
N LEU A 256 -15.62 18.40 15.85
CA LEU A 256 -16.82 17.70 15.38
C LEU A 256 -17.71 18.70 14.64
N VAL A 257 -18.24 18.28 13.50
CA VAL A 257 -19.01 19.15 12.60
C VAL A 257 -20.22 18.41 12.05
N THR A 258 -21.20 19.16 11.56
CA THR A 258 -22.16 18.62 10.60
C THR A 258 -21.44 18.30 9.29
N CYS A 259 -21.73 17.16 8.68
CA CYS A 259 -21.11 16.82 7.40
C CYS A 259 -21.46 17.86 6.33
N SER A 260 -20.44 18.41 5.70
CA SER A 260 -20.59 19.33 4.56
C SER A 260 -20.77 18.55 3.26
N SER A 261 -21.38 19.15 2.24
CA SER A 261 -21.56 18.52 0.92
C SER A 261 -20.24 18.07 0.29
N ASN A 262 -19.14 18.79 0.55
CA ASN A 262 -17.81 18.45 0.04
C ASN A 262 -17.23 17.15 0.64
N GLN A 263 -17.65 16.77 1.85
CA GLN A 263 -17.29 15.50 2.50
C GLN A 263 -18.16 14.33 2.01
N LEU A 264 -19.33 14.63 1.43
CA LEU A 264 -20.32 13.68 0.95
C LEU A 264 -20.25 13.55 -0.59
N LYS A 265 -19.09 13.20 -1.15
CA LYS A 265 -18.95 12.97 -2.60
C LYS A 265 -19.54 11.64 -3.09
N ASP A 266 -20.02 10.80 -2.17
CA ASP A 266 -20.69 9.54 -2.49
C ASP A 266 -22.18 9.66 -2.16
N GLU A 267 -23.03 9.73 -3.19
CA GLU A 267 -24.49 9.92 -3.08
C GLU A 267 -25.18 8.81 -2.26
N ARG A 268 -24.51 7.68 -2.02
CA ARG A 268 -25.00 6.60 -1.16
C ARG A 268 -24.80 6.86 0.33
N SER A 269 -23.96 7.81 0.72
CA SER A 269 -23.73 8.20 2.12
C SER A 269 -24.69 9.30 2.55
N ARG A 270 -25.96 8.93 2.81
CA ARG A 270 -26.90 9.83 3.50
C ARG A 270 -26.48 9.96 4.96
N VAL A 271 -25.66 10.96 5.28
CA VAL A 271 -25.37 11.28 6.70
C VAL A 271 -26.51 12.13 7.27
N PRO A 272 -27.16 11.74 8.38
CA PRO A 272 -28.23 12.53 8.98
C PRO A 272 -27.74 13.94 9.33
N LYS A 273 -28.59 14.96 9.18
CA LYS A 273 -28.39 16.27 9.82
C LYS A 273 -28.32 16.06 11.34
N GLY A 274 -27.11 15.94 11.87
CA GLY A 274 -26.85 15.60 13.26
C GLY A 274 -26.42 16.80 14.10
N ARG A 275 -26.58 16.69 15.41
CA ARG A 275 -25.92 17.58 16.39
C ARG A 275 -24.69 16.86 16.93
N VAL A 276 -23.69 17.63 17.35
CA VAL A 276 -22.53 17.10 18.07
C VAL A 276 -22.85 17.00 19.56
N ARG A 277 -22.24 16.03 20.25
CA ARG A 277 -22.45 15.77 21.68
C ARG A 277 -21.12 15.43 22.35
N ALA A 278 -21.01 15.78 23.62
CA ALA A 278 -19.85 15.42 24.44
C ALA A 278 -20.31 14.96 25.83
N LEU A 279 -19.72 13.87 26.31
CA LEU A 279 -19.80 13.42 27.69
C LEU A 279 -18.42 13.62 28.31
N LEU A 280 -18.34 14.53 29.29
CA LEU A 280 -17.08 14.95 29.90
C LEU A 280 -17.09 14.57 31.38
N TYR A 281 -16.00 13.97 31.83
CA TYR A 281 -15.82 13.58 33.23
C TYR A 281 -14.78 14.47 33.89
N THR A 282 -15.11 15.03 35.05
CA THR A 282 -14.18 15.81 35.86
C THR A 282 -13.41 14.88 36.79
N THR A 283 -12.11 15.13 36.94
CA THR A 283 -11.33 14.54 38.04
C THR A 283 -11.43 15.50 39.21
N ALA A 284 -12.24 15.16 40.22
CA ALA A 284 -12.19 15.88 41.49
C ALA A 284 -10.81 15.66 42.11
N LYS A 285 -10.00 16.72 42.20
CA LYS A 285 -8.77 16.70 42.96
C LYS A 285 -9.19 16.47 44.42
N LYS A 286 -8.83 15.33 45.02
CA LYS A 286 -8.89 15.20 46.48
C LYS A 286 -7.99 16.31 47.03
N ILE A 287 -8.60 17.33 47.61
CA ILE A 287 -7.88 18.33 48.40
C ILE A 287 -7.37 17.56 49.63
N PRO A 288 -6.04 17.54 49.88
CA PRO A 288 -5.46 16.85 51.03
C PRO A 288 -5.98 17.41 52.36
#